data_AF-A0A831PKK1-F1
#
_entry.id   AF-A0A831PKK1-F1
#
_cell.length_a   1.000
_cell.length_b   1.000
_cell.length_c   1.000
_cell.angle_alpha   90.00
_cell.angle_beta   90.00
_cell.angle_gamma   90.00
#
_symmetry.space_group_name_H-M   'P 1'
#
loop_
_entity.id
_entity.type
_entity.pdbx_description
1 polymer ?
#
loop_
_entity_poly.entity_id
_entity_poly.type
_entity_poly.pdbx_seq_one_letter_code
_entity_poly.pdbx_strand_id
1 'polypeptide(L)' 'MQDKREQKKQTILEVAQHFFLRFGLNKTTMDEIAKAARMGKATLYHYFRDKEQIFYEV' A
#
# COMPACT_ATOMS: atom_id res chain seq x y z
N MET A 1 11.27 -17.65 -10.59
CA MET A 1 11.75 -16.57 -9.69
C MET A 1 10.63 -15.56 -9.60
N GLN A 2 10.05 -15.31 -8.44
CA GLN A 2 9.05 -14.24 -8.31
C GLN A 2 9.73 -12.90 -8.52
N ASP A 3 9.11 -12.03 -9.32
CA ASP A 3 9.60 -10.69 -9.57
C ASP A 3 9.61 -9.90 -8.25
N LYS A 4 10.77 -9.35 -7.87
CA LYS A 4 10.92 -8.53 -6.66
C LYS A 4 9.97 -7.33 -6.65
N ARG A 5 9.60 -6.82 -7.83
CA ARG A 5 8.62 -5.74 -7.96
C ARG A 5 7.23 -6.22 -7.57
N GLU A 6 6.83 -7.40 -8.03
CA GLU A 6 5.52 -7.97 -7.71
C GLU A 6 5.39 -8.30 -6.23
N GLN A 7 6.45 -8.84 -5.61
CA GLN A 7 6.48 -9.07 -4.16
C GLN A 7 6.26 -7.78 -3.36
N LYS A 8 6.93 -6.69 -3.75
CA LYS A 8 6.75 -5.38 -3.11
C LYS A 8 5.33 -4.84 -3.30
N LYS A 9 4.78 -4.98 -4.51
CA LYS A 9 3.40 -4.58 -4.81
C LYS A 9 2.42 -5.35 -3.91
N GLN A 10 2.60 -6.67 -3.80
CA GLN A 10 1.77 -7.51 -2.95
C GLN A 10 1.85 -7.13 -1.47
N THR A 11 3.05 -6.84 -0.95
CA THR A 11 3.21 -6.34 0.43
C THR A 11 2.44 -5.04 0.67
N ILE A 12 2.44 -4.12 -0.30
CA ILE A 12 1.68 -2.86 -0.19
C ILE A 12 0.18 -3.16 -0.11
N LEU A 13 -0.34 -4.04 -0.98
CA LEU A 13 -1.75 -4.41 -1.03
C LEU A 13 -2.21 -5.06 0.28
N GLU A 14 -1.46 -6.02 0.80
CA GLU A 14 -1.79 -6.70 2.07
C GLU A 14 -1.85 -5.72 3.25
N VAL A 15 -0.85 -4.85 3.37
CA VAL A 15 -0.82 -3.83 4.42
C VAL A 15 -1.99 -2.87 4.29
N ALA A 16 -2.24 -2.36 3.07
CA ALA A 16 -3.32 -1.42 2.83
C ALA A 16 -4.70 -2.05 3.10
N GLN A 17 -4.90 -3.32 2.71
CA GLN A 17 -6.12 -4.08 3.00
C GLN A 17 -6.42 -4.10 4.50
N HIS A 18 -5.43 -4.41 5.33
CA HIS A 18 -5.61 -4.39 6.78
C HIS A 18 -6.02 -3.01 7.31
N PHE A 19 -5.43 -1.94 6.78
CA PHE A 19 -5.79 -0.58 7.17
C PHE A 19 -7.20 -0.19 6.71
N PHE A 20 -7.56 -0.50 5.47
CA PHE A 20 -8.90 -0.22 4.93
C PHE A 20 -9.98 -0.97 5.70
N LEU A 21 -9.78 -2.25 6.01
CA LEU A 21 -10.72 -3.04 6.81
C LEU A 21 -10.87 -2.51 8.24
N ARG A 22 -9.78 -2.01 8.84
CA ARG A 22 -9.79 -1.57 10.24
C ARG A 22 -10.25 -0.13 10.44
N PHE A 23 -9.88 0.77 9.53
CA PHE A 23 -10.05 2.22 9.71
C PHE A 23 -10.94 2.86 8.65
N GLY A 24 -11.17 2.18 7.52
CA GLY A 24 -11.85 2.71 6.34
C GLY A 24 -10.94 3.62 5.49
N LEU A 25 -11.27 3.73 4.20
CA LEU A 25 -10.48 4.48 3.21
C LEU A 25 -10.19 5.92 3.65
N ASN A 26 -11.17 6.62 4.23
CA ASN A 26 -11.03 8.03 4.62
C ASN A 26 -9.97 8.25 5.69
N LYS A 27 -9.82 7.32 6.65
CA LYS A 27 -8.88 7.44 7.77
C LYS A 27 -7.50 6.86 7.47
N THR A 28 -7.35 6.08 6.40
CA THR A 28 -6.05 5.57 5.97
C THR A 28 -5.27 6.60 5.18
N THR A 29 -3.96 6.69 5.39
CA THR A 29 -3.05 7.55 4.63
C THR A 29 -1.94 6.77 3.93
N MET A 30 -1.38 7.34 2.86
CA MET A 30 -0.22 6.76 2.17
C MET A 30 1.00 6.62 3.09
N ASP A 31 1.17 7.54 4.05
CA ASP A 31 2.30 7.51 4.99
C ASP A 31 2.21 6.34 5.98
N GLU A 32 1.01 6.05 6.47
CA GLU A 32 0.77 4.89 7.33
C GLU A 32 1.01 3.58 6.59
N ILE A 33 0.52 3.47 5.35
CA ILE A 33 0.76 2.29 4.51
C ILE A 33 2.26 2.11 4.24
N ALA A 34 2.97 3.17 3.84
CA ALA A 34 4.41 3.10 3.58
C ALA A 34 5.18 2.66 4.83
N LYS A 35 4.86 3.25 5.99
CA LYS A 35 5.49 2.92 7.28
C LYS A 35 5.23 1.47 7.67
N ALA A 36 3.99 1.00 7.54
CA ALA A 36 3.63 -0.37 7.88
C ALA A 36 4.23 -1.41 6.91
N ALA A 37 4.34 -1.08 5.62
CA ALA A 37 5.04 -1.89 4.62
C ALA A 37 6.58 -1.83 4.75
N ARG A 38 7.13 -1.03 5.68
CA ARG A 38 8.57 -0.76 5.85
C ARG A 38 9.22 -0.22 4.56
N MET A 39 8.49 0.66 3.86
CA MET A 39 8.92 1.28 2.62
C MET A 39 9.05 2.80 2.79
N GLY A 40 9.96 3.41 2.04
CA GLY A 40 10.00 4.86 1.92
C GLY A 40 8.74 5.37 1.20
N LYS A 41 8.27 6.56 1.58
CA LYS A 41 7.11 7.22 0.94
C LYS A 41 7.26 7.27 -0.58
N ALA A 42 8.39 7.76 -1.08
CA ALA A 42 8.69 7.81 -2.52
C ALA A 42 8.60 6.43 -3.19
N THR A 43 9.03 5.36 -2.50
CA THR A 43 8.90 4.00 -3.01
C THR A 43 7.44 3.59 -3.17
N LEU A 44 6.58 3.84 -2.17
CA LEU A 44 5.15 3.55 -2.28
C LEU A 44 4.52 4.32 -3.47
N TYR A 45 4.86 5.60 -3.62
CA TYR A 45 4.37 6.43 -4.74
C TYR A 45 4.83 5.97 -6.12
N HIS A 46 5.92 5.20 -6.22
CA HIS A 46 6.32 4.55 -7.48
C HIS A 46 5.41 3.38 -7.87
N TYR A 47 4.66 2.79 -6.94
CA TYR A 47 3.70 1.72 -7.21
C TYR A 47 2.27 2.26 -7.33
N PHE A 48 1.89 3.20 -6.46
CA PHE A 48 0.52 3.72 -6.38
C PHE A 48 0.53 5.22 -6.17
N ARG A 49 -0.24 5.95 -6.99
CA ARG A 49 -0.27 7.41 -6.96
C ARG A 49 -1.01 7.97 -5.73
N ASP A 50 -1.99 7.23 -5.22
CA ASP A 50 -2.88 7.60 -4.13
C ASP A 50 -3.46 6.33 -3.46
N LYS A 51 -4.15 6.51 -2.33
CA LYS A 51 -4.73 5.39 -1.56
C LYS A 51 -5.97 4.82 -2.24
N GLU A 52 -6.65 5.63 -3.05
CA GLU A 52 -7.81 5.23 -3.84
C GLU A 52 -7.40 4.19 -4.89
N GLN A 53 -6.28 4.39 -5.57
CA GLN A 53 -5.72 3.41 -6.50
C GLN A 53 -5.40 2.09 -5.78
N ILE A 54 -4.79 2.15 -4.58
CA ILE A 54 -4.54 0.94 -3.79
C ILE A 54 -5.86 0.26 -3.43
N PHE A 55 -6.87 1.02 -3.00
CA PHE A 55 -8.18 0.49 -2.63
C PHE A 55 -8.89 -0.22 -3.79
N TYR A 56 -8.73 0.24 -5.04
CA TYR A 56 -9.27 -0.45 -6.21
C TYR A 56 -8.54 -1.75 -6.57
N GLU A 57 -7.31 -1.94 -6.07
CA GLU A 57 -6.49 -3.13 -6.35
C GLU A 57 -6.53 -4.19 -5.23
N VAL A 58 -7.11 -3.86 -4.07
CA VAL A 58 -7.29 -4.75 -2.91
C VAL A 58 -8.62 -5.49 -2.97
#